data_AF-A0A5P0ZYE4-F1
#
_entry.id   AF-A0A5P0ZYE4-F1
#
_cell.length_a   1.000
_cell.length_b   1.000
_cell.length_c   1.000
_cell.angle_alpha   90.00
_cell.angle_beta   90.00
_cell.angle_gamma   90.00
#
_symmetry.space_group_name_H-M   'P 1'
#
loop_
_entity.id
_entity.type
_entity.pdbx_description
1 polymer ?
#
loop_
_entity_poly.entity_id
_entity_poly.type
_entity_poly.pdbx_seq_one_letter_code
_entity_poly.pdbx_strand_id
1 'polypeptide(L)'
;MRRRHKGFILVESLISLSISLMVVLTLTYCINEQFKLLNNWEERVNAHKIMLLNLKNNNIPNPLIIKNQEYYFFRHENKFEVKVNKNVYQMEF
;
A
#
# COMPACT_ATOMS: atom_id res chain seq x y z
N MET A 1 -47.46 -30.93 -8.67
CA MET A 1 -46.47 -30.28 -7.77
C MET A 1 -45.21 -31.14 -7.68
N ARG A 2 -44.09 -30.66 -8.23
CA ARG A 2 -42.82 -31.39 -8.35
C ARG A 2 -42.19 -31.54 -6.95
N ARG A 3 -42.08 -32.76 -6.43
CA ARG A 3 -41.50 -33.05 -5.10
C ARG A 3 -40.01 -32.64 -5.10
N ARG A 4 -39.67 -31.50 -4.48
CA ARG A 4 -38.27 -31.12 -4.22
C ARG A 4 -37.72 -32.06 -3.16
N HIS A 5 -36.74 -32.89 -3.53
CA HIS A 5 -36.03 -33.73 -2.57
C HIS A 5 -35.21 -32.84 -1.63
N LYS A 6 -35.35 -33.02 -0.31
CA LYS A 6 -34.72 -32.18 0.72
C LYS A 6 -33.19 -32.05 0.57
N GLY A 7 -32.52 -33.06 0.01
CA GLY A 7 -31.08 -33.02 -0.29
C GLY A 7 -30.69 -32.01 -1.38
N PHE A 8 -31.60 -31.66 -2.30
CA PHE A 8 -31.35 -30.69 -3.36
C PHE A 8 -31.15 -29.26 -2.81
N ILE A 9 -31.90 -28.89 -1.77
CA ILE A 9 -31.85 -27.56 -1.14
C ILE A 9 -30.54 -27.38 -0.36
N LEU A 10 -30.04 -28.44 0.28
CA LEU A 10 -28.78 -28.40 1.03
C LEU A 10 -27.59 -28.17 0.09
N VAL A 11 -27.56 -28.88 -1.05
CA VAL A 11 -26.50 -28.75 -2.06
C VAL A 11 -26.50 -27.35 -2.68
N GLU A 12 -27.67 -26.82 -3.03
CA GLU A 12 -27.82 -25.46 -3.57
C GLU A 12 -27.32 -24.40 -2.57
N SER A 13 -27.64 -24.57 -1.28
CA SER A 13 -27.17 -23.68 -0.21
C SER A 13 -25.66 -23.77 -0.01
N LEU A 14 -25.07 -24.97 -0.10
CA LEU A 14 -23.63 -25.19 0.02
C LEU A 14 -22.86 -24.55 -1.14
N ILE A 15 -23.38 -24.66 -2.36
CA ILE A 15 -22.81 -24.03 -3.56
C ILE A 15 -22.88 -22.51 -3.41
N SER A 16 -24.02 -21.96 -2.99
CA SER A 16 -24.17 -20.52 -2.76
C SER A 16 -23.19 -20.03 -1.69
N LEU A 17 -23.03 -20.75 -0.58
CA LEU A 17 -22.06 -20.41 0.46
C LEU A 17 -20.63 -20.43 -0.07
N SER A 18 -20.27 -21.46 -0.85
CA SER A 18 -18.94 -21.58 -1.45
C SER A 18 -18.63 -20.42 -2.40
N ILE A 19 -19.60 -20.02 -3.23
CA ILE A 19 -19.45 -18.88 -4.14
C ILE A 19 -19.27 -17.59 -3.34
N SER A 20 -20.12 -17.35 -2.34
CA SER A 20 -20.02 -16.17 -1.49
C SER A 20 -18.67 -16.09 -0.78
N LEU A 21 -18.16 -17.21 -0.24
CA LEU A 21 -16.86 -17.26 0.41
C LEU A 21 -15.74 -16.95 -0.59
N MET A 22 -15.79 -17.52 -1.79
CA MET A 22 -14.81 -17.26 -2.85
C MET A 22 -14.78 -15.77 -3.24
N VAL A 23 -15.95 -15.14 -3.36
CA VAL A 23 -16.07 -13.71 -3.67
C VAL A 23 -15.46 -12.86 -2.55
N VAL A 24 -15.81 -13.13 -1.28
CA VAL A 24 -15.27 -12.38 -0.13
C VAL A 24 -13.74 -12.50 -0.08
N LEU A 25 -13.20 -13.72 -0.20
CA LEU A 25 -11.75 -13.95 -0.18
C LEU A 25 -11.04 -13.22 -1.33
N THR A 26 -11.62 -13.27 -2.53
CA THR A 26 -11.05 -12.58 -3.70
C THR A 26 -11.05 -11.07 -3.51
N LEU A 27 -12.13 -10.49 -2.98
CA LEU A 27 -12.21 -9.06 -2.68
C LEU A 27 -11.22 -8.66 -1.60
N THR A 28 -11.13 -9.42 -0.51
CA THR A 28 -10.15 -9.17 0.56
C THR A 28 -8.72 -9.20 0.02
N TYR A 29 -8.39 -10.19 -0.81
CA TYR A 29 -7.08 -10.27 -1.45
C TYR A 29 -6.79 -9.07 -2.35
N CYS A 30 -7.75 -8.70 -3.22
CA CYS A 30 -7.61 -7.56 -4.12
C CYS A 30 -7.40 -6.24 -3.35
N ILE A 31 -8.21 -6.00 -2.32
CA ILE A 31 -8.11 -4.81 -1.46
C ILE A 31 -6.71 -4.75 -0.81
N ASN A 32 -6.20 -5.89 -0.32
CA ASN A 32 -4.90 -5.94 0.32
C ASN A 32 -3.75 -5.57 -0.65
N GLU A 33 -3.79 -6.06 -1.89
CA GLU A 33 -2.81 -5.69 -2.91
C GLU A 33 -2.90 -4.19 -3.29
N GLN A 34 -4.11 -3.63 -3.38
CA GLN A 34 -4.28 -2.20 -3.63
C GLN A 34 -3.75 -1.34 -2.47
N PHE A 35 -3.94 -1.76 -1.22
CA PHE A 35 -3.36 -1.07 -0.06
C PHE A 35 -1.83 -1.09 -0.07
N LYS A 36 -1.20 -2.20 -0.48
CA LYS A 36 0.26 -2.26 -0.64
C LYS A 36 0.75 -1.25 -1.68
N LEU A 37 0.08 -1.18 -2.84
CA LEU A 37 0.41 -0.19 -3.87
C LEU A 37 0.23 1.23 -3.36
N LEU A 38 -0.86 1.51 -2.65
CA LEU A 38 -1.13 2.83 -2.09
C LEU A 38 -0.05 3.25 -1.08
N ASN A 39 0.37 2.34 -0.20
CA ASN A 39 1.45 2.61 0.75
C ASN A 39 2.77 2.93 0.04
N ASN A 40 3.12 2.18 -1.02
CA ASN A 40 4.32 2.47 -1.81
C ASN A 40 4.27 3.85 -2.48
N TRP A 41 3.09 4.24 -3.00
CA TRP A 41 2.88 5.58 -3.54
C TRP A 41 2.98 6.66 -2.48
N GLU A 42 2.41 6.42 -1.29
CA GLU A 42 2.51 7.33 -0.16
C GLU A 42 3.96 7.54 0.28
N GLU A 43 4.75 6.45 0.41
CA GLU A 43 6.18 6.52 0.72
C GLU A 43 6.93 7.37 -0.31
N ARG A 44 6.67 7.15 -1.61
CA ARG A 44 7.29 7.92 -2.70
C ARG A 44 6.92 9.40 -2.62
N VAL A 45 5.64 9.73 -2.46
CA VAL A 45 5.18 11.14 -2.40
C VAL A 45 5.76 11.84 -1.18
N ASN A 46 5.80 11.17 -0.03
CA ASN A 46 6.41 11.72 1.19
C ASN A 46 7.91 11.96 1.00
N ALA A 47 8.63 11.03 0.36
CA ALA A 47 10.05 11.21 0.05
C ALA A 47 10.28 12.46 -0.82
N HIS A 48 9.48 12.66 -1.88
CA HIS A 48 9.58 13.87 -2.73
C HIS A 48 9.21 15.15 -1.97
N LYS A 49 8.19 15.09 -1.10
CA LYS A 49 7.83 16.21 -0.23
C LYS A 49 9.00 16.59 0.68
N ILE A 50 9.69 15.61 1.27
CA ILE A 50 10.86 15.84 2.13
C ILE A 50 12.01 16.45 1.33
N MET A 51 12.25 16.00 0.09
CA MET A 51 13.23 16.62 -0.81
C MET A 51 12.91 18.09 -1.05
N LEU A 52 11.66 18.40 -1.41
CA LEU A 52 11.21 19.78 -1.66
C LEU A 52 11.30 20.66 -0.40
N LEU A 53 10.99 20.10 0.77
CA LEU A 53 11.10 20.82 2.03
C LEU A 53 12.57 21.14 2.35
N ASN A 54 13.49 20.18 2.19
CA ASN A 54 14.92 20.40 2.39
C ASN A 54 15.52 21.37 1.36
N LEU A 55 14.99 21.39 0.14
CA LEU A 55 15.31 22.39 -0.88
C LEU A 55 14.90 23.81 -0.47
N LYS A 56 13.74 23.96 0.18
CA LYS A 56 13.20 25.25 0.61
C LYS A 56 13.84 25.75 1.92
N ASN A 57 14.21 24.85 2.81
CA ASN A 57 14.80 25.18 4.11
C ASN A 57 15.77 24.09 4.57
N ASN A 58 17.02 24.45 4.85
CA ASN A 58 18.06 23.49 5.26
C ASN A 58 17.96 23.05 6.74
N ASN A 59 17.06 23.65 7.54
CA ASN A 59 16.91 23.35 8.97
C ASN A 59 15.85 22.27 9.25
N ILE A 60 15.86 21.17 8.50
CA ILE A 60 14.94 20.05 8.72
C ILE A 60 15.68 18.94 9.47
N PRO A 61 15.09 18.38 10.53
CA PRO A 61 15.68 17.27 11.26
C PRO A 61 15.87 16.05 10.35
N ASN A 62 17.02 15.40 10.50
CA ASN A 62 17.39 14.19 9.77
C ASN A 62 17.87 13.14 10.79
N PRO A 63 17.10 12.06 11.05
CA PRO A 63 15.92 11.62 10.31
C PRO A 63 14.65 12.42 10.62
N LEU A 64 13.75 12.48 9.63
CA LEU A 64 12.37 12.94 9.82
C LEU A 64 11.47 11.73 10.01
N ILE A 65 10.64 11.72 11.05
CA ILE A 65 9.70 10.62 11.32
C ILE A 65 8.33 10.99 10.79
N ILE A 66 7.80 10.20 9.84
CA ILE A 66 6.42 10.31 9.34
C ILE A 66 5.77 8.93 9.49
N LYS A 67 4.61 8.86 10.15
CA LYS A 67 3.87 7.60 10.37
C LYS A 67 4.74 6.44 10.89
N ASN A 68 5.61 6.73 11.86
CA ASN A 68 6.50 5.74 12.48
C ASN A 68 7.55 5.14 11.51
N GLN A 69 7.77 5.78 10.36
CA GLN A 69 8.87 5.49 9.43
C GLN A 69 9.88 6.62 9.46
N GLU A 70 11.16 6.26 9.45
CA GLU A 70 12.28 7.20 9.44
C GLU A 70 12.71 7.50 8.00
N TYR A 71 12.72 8.79 7.66
CA TYR A 71 13.14 9.29 6.37
C TYR A 71 14.49 9.99 6.53
N TYR A 72 15.50 9.47 5.83
CA TYR A 72 16.85 10.00 5.84
C TYR A 72 17.12 10.78 4.57
N PHE A 73 17.43 12.07 4.71
CA PHE A 73 17.76 12.92 3.57
C PHE A 73 19.28 13.01 3.38
N PHE A 74 19.76 12.84 2.15
CA PHE A 74 21.15 13.02 1.77
C PHE A 74 21.20 13.98 0.57
N ARG A 75 22.10 14.97 0.66
CA ARG A 75 22.39 15.89 -0.43
C ARG A 75 23.81 15.63 -0.93
N HIS A 76 23.93 15.34 -2.20
CA HIS A 76 25.21 15.33 -2.92
C HIS A 76 25.19 16.42 -4.00
N GLU A 77 26.37 16.75 -4.56
CA GLU A 77 26.58 17.94 -5.40
C GLU A 77 25.52 18.15 -6.50
N ASN A 78 25.10 17.07 -7.18
CA ASN A 78 24.09 17.11 -8.25
C ASN A 78 22.85 16.23 -8.00
N LYS A 79 22.66 15.69 -6.79
CA LYS A 79 21.54 14.78 -6.52
C LYS A 79 20.99 14.91 -5.11
N PHE A 80 19.66 14.77 -5.01
CA PHE A 80 18.98 14.57 -3.73
C PHE A 80 18.57 13.12 -3.59
N GLU A 81 18.84 12.55 -2.41
CA GLU A 81 18.41 11.21 -2.06
C GLU A 81 17.59 11.26 -0.77
N VAL A 82 16.48 10.53 -0.76
CA VAL A 82 15.74 10.22 0.46
C VAL A 82 15.66 8.71 0.59
N LYS A 83 16.19 8.20 1.71
CA LYS A 83 16.14 6.78 2.06
C LYS A 83 15.03 6.55 3.07
N VAL A 84 14.20 5.57 2.79
CA VAL A 84 13.07 5.16 3.64
C VAL A 84 13.08 3.64 3.65
N ASN A 85 13.31 3.03 4.82
CA ASN A 85 13.47 1.59 4.94
C ASN A 85 14.56 1.04 3.96
N LYS A 86 14.16 0.22 2.98
CA LYS A 86 15.03 -0.34 1.92
C LYS A 86 14.94 0.43 0.59
N ASN A 87 14.07 1.42 0.50
CA ASN A 87 13.80 2.17 -0.71
C ASN A 87 14.64 3.46 -0.73
N VAL A 88 15.28 3.73 -1.87
CA VAL A 88 16.01 4.97 -2.13
C VAL A 88 15.29 5.70 -3.24
N TYR A 89 14.81 6.89 -2.95
CA TYR A 89 14.26 7.80 -3.94
C TYR A 89 15.32 8.84 -4.26
N GLN A 90 15.58 9.08 -5.54
CA GLN A 90 16.59 10.03 -5.99
C GLN A 90 16.02 10.98 -7.03
N MET A 91 16.51 12.22 -7.02
CA MET A 91 16.25 13.24 -8.03
C MET A 91 17.60 13.84 -8.45
N GLU A 92 17.89 13.71 -9.74
CA GLU A 92 19.06 14.32 -10.39
C GLU A 92 18.66 15.66 -11.00
N PHE A 93 19.58 16.62 -10.98
CA PHE A 93 19.43 17.91 -11.67
C PHE A 93 19.96 17.85 -13.09
#